data_AF-A0A949F281-F1
#
_entry.id   AF-A0A949F281-F1
#
_cell.length_a   1.000
_cell.length_b   1.000
_cell.length_c   1.000
_cell.angle_alpha   90.00
_cell.angle_beta   90.00
_cell.angle_gamma   90.00
#
_symmetry.space_group_name_H-M   'P 1'
#
loop_
_entity.id
_entity.type
_entity.pdbx_description
1 polymer ?
#
loop_
_entity_poly.entity_id
_entity_poly.type
_entity_poly.pdbx_seq_one_letter_code
_entity_poly.pdbx_strand_id
1 'polypeptide(L)' 'MVKLIESILKVFADNHLFDEGVELIGSWCFQLYQKHLDAKNFPLRTLDIDFLVPNPFH' A
#
# COMPACT_ATOMS: atom_id res chain seq x y z
N MET A 1 7.86 -8.15 9.12
CA MET A 1 7.50 -6.86 8.50
C MET A 1 6.55 -7.06 7.33
N VAL A 2 6.94 -7.76 6.26
CA VAL A 2 6.04 -8.07 5.12
C VAL A 2 4.71 -8.73 5.57
N LYS A 3 4.76 -9.76 6.43
CA LYS A 3 3.55 -10.40 6.98
C LYS A 3 2.60 -9.47 7.74
N LEU A 4 3.14 -8.44 8.40
CA LEU A 4 2.32 -7.46 9.12
C LEU A 4 1.58 -6.56 8.12
N ILE A 5 2.28 -6.09 7.09
CA ILE A 5 1.69 -5.28 6.02
C ILE A 5 0.63 -6.08 5.25
N GLU A 6 0.93 -7.34 4.91
CA GLU A 6 -0.06 -8.25 4.31
C GLU A 6 -1.32 -8.38 5.17
N SER A 7 -1.15 -8.46 6.50
CA SER A 7 -2.27 -8.54 7.44
C SER A 7 -3.10 -7.24 7.47
N ILE A 8 -2.44 -6.07 7.42
CA ILE A 8 -3.11 -4.76 7.34
C ILE A 8 -3.89 -4.62 6.03
N LEU A 9 -3.25 -4.91 4.90
CA LEU A 9 -3.89 -4.85 3.58
C LEU A 9 -5.06 -5.84 3.47
N LYS A 10 -4.95 -7.01 4.11
CA LYS A 10 -6.05 -7.95 4.21
C LYS A 10 -7.24 -7.37 4.99
N VAL A 11 -7.00 -6.69 6.11
CA VAL A 11 -8.08 -6.00 6.84
C VAL A 11 -8.77 -4.95 5.96
N PHE A 12 -8.01 -4.20 5.16
CA PHE A 12 -8.58 -3.19 4.26
C PHE A 12 -9.46 -3.83 3.19
N ALA A 13 -9.00 -4.93 2.59
CA ALA A 13 -9.76 -5.69 1.60
C ALA A 13 -11.02 -6.32 2.21
N ASP A 14 -10.90 -6.97 3.37
CA ASP A 14 -12.02 -7.64 4.05
C ASP A 14 -13.10 -6.64 4.52
N ASN A 15 -12.76 -5.35 4.67
CA ASN A 15 -13.70 -4.28 5.03
C ASN A 15 -14.04 -3.36 3.84
N HIS A 16 -13.75 -3.76 2.59
CA HIS A 16 -14.09 -3.00 1.38
C HIS A 16 -13.49 -1.58 1.30
N LEU A 17 -12.44 -1.27 2.06
CA LEU A 17 -11.87 0.09 2.11
C LEU A 17 -11.26 0.51 0.77
N PHE A 18 -10.71 -0.43 0.01
CA PHE A 18 -10.23 -0.15 -1.34
C PHE A 18 -11.37 0.17 -2.31
N ASP A 19 -12.54 -0.46 -2.15
CA ASP A 19 -13.73 -0.18 -2.96
C ASP A 19 -14.31 1.22 -2.62
N GLU A 20 -14.11 1.68 -1.39
CA GLU A 20 -14.44 3.04 -0.92
C GLU A 20 -13.39 4.10 -1.33
N GLY A 21 -12.32 3.68 -2.02
CA GLY A 21 -11.31 4.57 -2.59
C GLY A 21 -10.10 4.84 -1.72
N VAL A 22 -9.89 4.09 -0.63
CA VAL A 22 -8.59 4.11 0.06
C VAL A 22 -7.52 3.52 -0.86
N GLU A 23 -6.37 4.19 -0.99
CA GLU A 23 -5.30 3.73 -1.88
C GLU A 23 -3.97 3.60 -1.14
N LEU A 24 -3.25 2.49 -1.37
CA LEU A 24 -1.86 2.37 -0.96
C LEU A 24 -1.01 3.31 -1.82
N ILE A 25 -0.27 4.21 -1.19
CA ILE A 25 0.58 5.18 -1.87
C ILE A 25 2.01 5.13 -1.32
N GLY A 26 2.87 6.01 -1.84
CA GLY A 26 4.23 6.19 -1.33
C GLY A 26 5.20 5.09 -1.77
N SER A 27 6.25 4.90 -0.97
CA SER A 27 7.41 4.07 -1.35
C SER A 27 7.08 2.59 -1.46
N TRP A 28 6.03 2.11 -0.79
CA TRP A 28 5.58 0.72 -0.87
C TRP A 28 5.09 0.31 -2.26
N CYS A 29 4.55 1.24 -3.05
CA CYS A 29 4.14 0.96 -4.43
C CYS A 29 5.32 0.53 -5.31
N PHE A 30 6.56 0.94 -4.99
CA PHE A 30 7.73 0.52 -5.76
C PHE A 30 7.96 -0.99 -5.71
N GLN A 31 7.57 -1.68 -4.64
CA GLN A 31 7.65 -3.15 -4.61
C GLN A 31 6.75 -3.78 -5.68
N LEU A 32 5.55 -3.23 -5.87
CA LEU A 32 4.63 -3.69 -6.90
C LEU A 32 5.21 -3.40 -8.30
N TYR A 33 5.76 -2.21 -8.51
CA TYR A 33 6.37 -1.84 -9.79
C TYR A 33 7.59 -2.69 -10.11
N GLN A 34 8.44 -2.99 -9.13
CA GLN A 34 9.62 -3.85 -9.31
C GLN A 34 9.21 -5.30 -9.60
N LYS A 35 8.12 -5.77 -8.99
CA LYS A 35 7.64 -7.15 -9.16
C LYS A 35 6.84 -7.36 -10.44
N HIS A 36 6.11 -6.35 -10.90
CA HIS A 36 5.12 -6.50 -11.97
C HIS A 36 5.39 -5.64 -13.22
N LEU A 37 6.23 -4.61 -13.14
CA LEU A 37 6.46 -3.63 -14.21
C LEU A 37 7.95 -3.45 -14.56
N ASP A 38 8.81 -4.39 -14.18
CA ASP A 38 10.27 -4.36 -14.41
C ASP A 38 10.96 -3.05 -13.97
N ALA A 39 10.38 -2.36 -12.98
CA ALA A 39 11.00 -1.15 -12.44
C ALA A 39 12.35 -1.49 -11.80
N LYS A 40 13.31 -0.58 -11.94
CA LYS A 40 14.66 -0.74 -11.36
C LYS A 40 14.57 -0.98 -9.85
N ASN A 41 15.44 -1.86 -9.35
CA ASN A 41 15.54 -2.08 -7.91
C ASN A 41 16.02 -0.80 -7.19
N PHE A 42 15.22 -0.38 -6.21
CA PHE A 42 15.44 0.70 -5.28
C PHE A 42 15.25 0.11 -3.89
N PRO A 43 16.24 0.22 -3.00
CA PRO A 43 16.11 -0.28 -1.64
C PRO A 43 15.00 0.50 -0.92
N LEU A 44 14.06 -0.22 -0.28
CA LEU A 44 13.14 0.42 0.66
C LEU A 44 13.97 1.03 1.79
N ARG A 45 13.92 2.36 1.90
CA ARG A 45 14.65 3.11 2.94
C ARG A 45 13.77 3.46 4.14
N THR A 46 12.46 3.35 3.97
CA THR A 46 11.47 3.80 4.95
C THR A 46 10.61 2.63 5.40
N LEU A 47 10.16 2.69 6.66
CA LEU A 47 9.30 1.69 7.30
C LEU A 47 7.85 2.17 7.40
N ASP A 48 7.59 3.39 6.97
CA ASP A 48 6.25 3.98 6.86
C ASP A 48 5.43 3.24 5.81
N ILE A 49 4.12 3.27 6.01
CA ILE A 49 3.14 2.84 5.02
C ILE A 49 2.10 3.95 4.94
N ASP A 50 1.90 4.45 3.73
CA ASP A 50 1.04 5.61 3.48
C ASP A 50 -0.24 5.16 2.78
N PHE A 51 -1.37 5.67 3.24
CA PHE A 51 -2.66 5.46 2.62
C PHE A 51 -3.31 6.81 2.29
N LEU A 52 -3.75 6.97 1.05
CA LEU A 52 -4.63 8.05 0.67
C LEU A 52 -6.05 7.71 1.12
N VAL A 53 -6.71 8.64 1.81
CA VAL A 53 -8.14 8.56 2.14
C VAL A 53 -8.85 9.70 1.41
N PRO A 54 -9.74 9.41 0.45
CA PRO A 54 -10.27 10.42 -0.49
C PRO A 54 -11.18 11.45 0.18
N ASN A 55 -11.93 11.07 1.22
CA ASN A 55 -12.63 12.01 2.09
C ASN A 55 -12.43 11.65 3.57
N PRO A 56 -11.50 12.31 4.27
CA PRO A 56 -11.23 12.01 5.68
C PRO A 56 -12.27 12.58 6.67
N PHE A 57 -13.27 13.35 6.21
CA PHE A 57 -14.17 14.13 7.08
C PHE A 57 -15.66 14.01 6.74
N HIS A 58 -16.13 12.85 6.28
CA HIS A 58 -17.58 12.61 6.26
C HIS A 58 -18.15 12.42 7.67
#